data_AF-A0A6M1XM95-F1
#
_entry.id   AF-A0A6M1XM95-F1
#
_cell.length_a   1.000
_cell.length_b   1.000
_cell.length_c   1.000
_cell.angle_alpha   90.00
_cell.angle_beta   90.00
_cell.angle_gamma   90.00
#
_symmetry.space_group_name_H-M   'P 1'
#
loop_
_entity.id
_entity.type
_entity.pdbx_description
1 polymer ?
#
loop_
_entity_poly.entity_id
_entity_poly.type
_entity_poly.pdbx_seq_one_letter_code
_entity_poly.pdbx_strand_id
1 'polypeptide(L)'
;LYVPKNVVIDEPLESLFIQDGASDEHFFKHVLIVADEHSEFSYLERFQTTKEQVAKSSGNIIVEVIAKAGSKIKYSAVDQLGENITSYMNRRGHILRDASVDWAIGVMNDGHV
;
A
#
# COMPACT_ATOMS: atom_id res chain seq x y z
N LEU A 1 4.22 -0.14 -9.34
CA LEU A 1 4.69 -1.53 -9.55
C LEU A 1 3.99 -2.13 -10.76
N TYR A 2 4.74 -2.76 -11.67
CA TYR A 2 4.17 -3.52 -12.79
C TYR A 2 4.78 -4.92 -12.80
N VAL A 3 3.93 -5.96 -12.87
CA VAL A 3 4.36 -7.35 -13.03
C VAL A 3 3.93 -7.85 -14.41
N PRO A 4 4.88 -8.23 -15.29
CA PRO A 4 4.57 -8.61 -16.67
C PRO A 4 3.73 -9.88 -16.81
N LYS A 5 3.20 -10.08 -18.02
CA LYS A 5 2.35 -11.22 -18.36
C LYS A 5 3.06 -12.56 -18.10
N ASN A 6 2.32 -13.50 -17.50
CA ASN A 6 2.79 -14.84 -17.13
C ASN A 6 3.96 -14.88 -16.12
N VAL A 7 4.32 -13.76 -15.50
CA VAL A 7 5.39 -13.75 -14.50
C VAL A 7 4.83 -14.17 -13.14
N VAL A 8 5.48 -15.18 -12.54
CA VAL A 8 5.24 -15.62 -11.17
C VAL A 8 6.43 -15.21 -10.32
N ILE A 9 6.18 -14.56 -9.19
CA ILE A 9 7.21 -14.17 -8.22
C ILE A 9 6.89 -14.86 -6.90
N ASP A 10 7.78 -15.75 -6.47
CA ASP A 10 7.60 -16.52 -5.23
C ASP A 10 7.90 -15.67 -4.00
N GLU A 11 8.91 -14.79 -4.06
CA GLU A 11 9.24 -13.87 -2.98
C GLU A 11 8.29 -12.66 -2.92
N PRO A 12 7.92 -12.19 -1.72
CA PRO A 12 7.09 -11.00 -1.59
C PRO A 12 7.85 -9.73 -1.98
N LEU A 13 7.19 -8.87 -2.76
CA LEU A 13 7.67 -7.53 -3.04
C LEU A 13 7.30 -6.59 -1.89
N GLU A 14 8.30 -6.00 -1.23
CA GLU A 14 8.08 -5.10 -0.10
C GLU A 14 8.26 -3.63 -0.48
N SER A 15 7.36 -2.78 0.01
CA SER A 15 7.51 -1.33 0.02
C SER A 15 7.42 -0.80 1.44
N LEU A 16 8.43 -0.03 1.85
CA LEU A 16 8.45 0.67 3.14
C LEU A 16 8.38 2.18 2.89
N PHE A 17 7.35 2.80 3.45
CA PHE A 17 7.15 4.25 3.41
C PHE A 17 7.27 4.81 4.82
N ILE A 18 8.25 5.70 5.01
CA ILE A 18 8.54 6.30 6.30
C ILE A 18 8.08 7.76 6.29
N GLN A 19 7.19 8.12 7.22
CA GLN A 19 6.83 9.50 7.51
C GLN A 19 7.73 10.03 8.63
N ASP A 20 8.40 11.16 8.38
CA ASP A 20 9.21 11.83 9.40
C ASP A 20 8.32 12.71 10.27
N GLY A 21 8.11 12.33 11.54
CA GLY A 21 7.26 13.10 12.45
C GLY A 21 7.92 14.28 13.14
N ALA A 22 9.22 14.51 12.91
CA ALA A 22 9.84 15.79 13.25
C ALA A 22 9.50 16.87 12.19
N SER A 23 9.11 16.44 10.99
CA SER A 23 8.81 17.30 9.84
C SER A 23 7.32 17.67 9.77
N ASP A 24 7.02 18.91 9.39
CA ASP A 24 5.68 19.39 9.08
C ASP A 24 5.24 19.08 7.64
N GLU A 25 6.09 18.41 6.86
CA GLU A 25 5.77 17.97 5.51
C GLU A 25 4.60 16.99 5.48
N HIS A 26 3.71 17.19 4.51
CA HIS A 26 2.55 16.32 4.33
C HIS A 26 2.94 15.00 3.69
N PHE A 27 2.30 13.92 4.16
CA PHE A 27 2.60 12.57 3.75
C PHE A 27 1.63 12.09 2.67
N PHE A 28 1.90 12.50 1.43
CA PHE A 28 1.10 12.12 0.27
C PHE A 28 1.76 10.97 -0.48
N LYS A 29 0.99 9.92 -0.77
CA LYS A 29 1.46 8.72 -1.47
C LYS A 29 0.39 8.20 -2.41
N HIS A 30 0.81 7.87 -3.62
CA HIS A 30 -0.03 7.16 -4.60
C HIS A 30 0.74 5.94 -5.10
N VAL A 31 0.22 4.76 -4.75
CA VAL A 31 0.77 3.48 -5.17
C VAL A 31 -0.14 2.90 -6.25
N LEU A 32 0.41 2.76 -7.45
CA LEU A 32 -0.25 2.06 -8.55
C LEU A 32 0.43 0.71 -8.77
N ILE A 33 -0.34 -0.36 -8.65
CA ILE A 33 0.06 -1.74 -8.92
C ILE A 33 -0.70 -2.21 -10.15
N VAL A 34 0.02 -2.70 -11.15
CA VAL A 34 -0.57 -3.27 -12.37
C VAL A 34 -0.05 -4.69 -12.52
N ALA A 35 -0.95 -5.65 -12.34
CA ALA A 35 -0.70 -7.06 -12.56
C ALA A 35 -1.17 -7.42 -13.96
N ASP A 36 -0.25 -7.75 -14.87
CA ASP A 36 -0.62 -8.16 -16.22
C ASP A 36 -1.20 -9.58 -16.24
N GLU A 37 -1.73 -9.99 -17.40
CA GLU A 37 -2.46 -11.25 -17.56
C GLU A 37 -1.67 -12.45 -17.00
N HIS A 38 -2.34 -13.28 -16.21
CA HIS A 38 -1.77 -14.49 -15.61
C HIS A 38 -0.50 -14.27 -14.76
N SER A 39 -0.23 -13.05 -14.30
CA SER A 39 0.82 -12.80 -13.31
C SER A 39 0.39 -13.24 -11.91
N GLU A 40 1.33 -13.73 -11.10
CA GLU A 40 1.07 -14.16 -9.73
C GLU A 40 2.19 -13.66 -8.80
N PHE A 41 1.83 -12.90 -7.77
CA PHE A 41 2.80 -12.37 -6.81
C PHE A 41 2.17 -11.96 -5.47
N SER A 42 3.02 -11.75 -4.48
CA SER A 42 2.67 -11.14 -3.20
C SER A 42 3.29 -9.76 -3.05
N TYR A 43 2.56 -8.82 -2.44
CA TYR A 43 3.01 -7.46 -2.15
C TYR A 43 2.77 -7.13 -0.68
N LEU A 44 3.80 -6.61 -0.01
CA LEU A 44 3.73 -6.13 1.38
C LEU A 44 3.99 -4.63 1.42
N GLU A 45 3.01 -3.88 1.90
CA GLU A 45 3.09 -2.45 2.13
C GLU A 45 3.25 -2.14 3.62
N ARG A 46 4.17 -1.24 3.95
CA ARG A 46 4.35 -0.76 5.32
C ARG A 46 4.37 0.76 5.34
N PHE A 47 3.41 1.35 6.03
CA PHE A 47 3.47 2.76 6.42
C PHE A 47 3.91 2.85 7.87
N GLN A 48 4.98 3.60 8.10
CA GLN A 48 5.53 3.78 9.43
C GLN A 48 5.91 5.23 9.66
N THR A 49 5.61 5.71 10.85
CA THR A 49 6.06 7.01 11.29
C THR A 49 7.32 6.88 12.19
N THR A 50 8.28 7.81 12.07
CA THR A 50 9.48 7.85 12.93
C THR A 50 9.10 8.11 14.40
N LYS A 51 9.93 7.70 15.37
CA LYS A 51 9.59 7.82 16.79
C LYS A 51 9.43 9.27 17.28
N GLU A 52 10.12 10.21 16.65
CA GLU A 52 10.01 11.62 16.98
C GLU A 52 8.75 12.19 16.36
N GLN A 53 7.76 12.52 17.20
CA GLN A 53 6.42 12.98 16.81
C GLN A 53 6.18 14.38 17.34
N VAL A 54 6.74 15.39 16.67
CA VAL A 54 6.72 16.78 17.16
C VAL A 54 5.83 17.67 16.30
N ALA A 55 5.79 17.41 15.00
CA ALA A 55 5.05 18.22 14.04
C ALA A 55 3.71 17.57 13.64
N LYS A 56 2.69 18.40 13.41
CA LYS A 56 1.42 17.95 12.83
C LYS A 56 1.51 17.94 11.32
N SER A 57 0.99 16.89 10.69
CA SER A 57 0.97 16.77 9.24
C SER A 57 -0.33 16.11 8.75
N SER A 58 -0.62 16.31 7.46
CA SER A 58 -1.73 15.65 6.79
C SER A 58 -1.22 14.48 5.95
N GLY A 59 -1.99 13.39 5.91
CA GLY A 59 -1.76 12.24 5.05
C GLY A 59 -2.83 12.11 3.97
N ASN A 60 -2.41 11.73 2.77
CA ASN A 60 -3.31 11.32 1.70
C ASN A 60 -2.68 10.13 0.98
N ILE A 61 -3.23 8.95 1.24
CA ILE A 61 -2.65 7.69 0.80
C ILE A 61 -3.66 6.98 -0.09
N ILE A 62 -3.30 6.81 -1.36
CA ILE A 62 -4.10 6.13 -2.37
C ILE A 62 -3.35 4.91 -2.86
N VAL A 63 -4.01 3.76 -2.85
CA VAL A 63 -3.50 2.52 -3.46
C VAL A 63 -4.49 2.02 -4.50
N GLU A 64 -3.97 1.72 -5.68
CA GLU A 64 -4.74 1.17 -6.79
C GLU A 64 -4.10 -0.12 -7.28
N VAL A 65 -4.88 -1.20 -7.33
CA VAL A 65 -4.46 -2.47 -7.92
C VAL A 65 -5.29 -2.72 -9.16
N ILE A 66 -4.64 -2.73 -10.33
CA ILE A 66 -5.25 -3.15 -11.60
C ILE A 66 -4.85 -4.61 -11.84
N ALA A 67 -5.79 -5.51 -11.62
CA ALA A 67 -5.60 -6.95 -11.79
C ALA A 67 -6.17 -7.39 -13.14
N LYS A 68 -5.31 -7.56 -14.15
CA LYS A 68 -5.72 -8.03 -15.48
C LYS A 68 -6.07 -9.52 -15.47
N ALA A 69 -6.62 -10.00 -16.59
CA ALA A 69 -7.28 -11.29 -16.66
C ALA A 69 -6.41 -12.46 -16.14
N GLY A 70 -6.97 -13.27 -15.26
CA GLY A 70 -6.29 -14.43 -14.68
C GLY A 70 -5.11 -14.12 -13.74
N SER A 71 -4.84 -12.84 -13.42
CA SER A 71 -3.79 -12.47 -12.47
C SER A 71 -4.20 -12.74 -11.03
N LYS A 72 -3.24 -13.06 -10.16
CA LYS A 72 -3.47 -13.33 -8.74
C LYS A 72 -2.52 -12.52 -7.89
N ILE A 73 -3.07 -11.73 -7.00
CA ILE A 73 -2.29 -10.81 -6.16
C ILE A 73 -2.65 -11.05 -4.71
N LYS A 74 -1.63 -11.31 -3.88
CA LYS A 74 -1.78 -11.28 -2.43
C LYS A 74 -1.25 -9.94 -1.93
N TYR A 75 -2.15 -9.04 -1.55
CA TYR A 75 -1.81 -7.73 -1.02
C TYR A 75 -1.87 -7.78 0.51
N SER A 76 -0.77 -7.41 1.15
CA SER A 76 -0.67 -7.27 2.60
C SER A 76 -0.26 -5.84 2.96
N ALA A 77 -0.81 -5.30 4.04
CA ALA A 77 -0.43 -3.99 4.55
C ALA A 77 -0.30 -3.98 6.08
N VAL A 78 0.67 -3.19 6.57
CA VAL A 78 0.80 -2.81 7.98
C VAL A 78 0.84 -1.29 8.05
N ASP A 79 -0.19 -0.71 8.67
CA ASP A 79 -0.34 0.73 8.83
C ASP A 79 -0.02 1.12 10.29
N GLN A 80 1.08 1.84 10.49
CA GLN A 80 1.54 2.37 11.78
C GLN A 80 1.90 3.86 11.67
N LEU A 81 0.89 4.68 11.39
CA LEU A 81 0.99 6.14 11.38
C LEU A 81 0.86 6.71 12.79
N GLY A 82 1.70 7.69 13.12
CA GLY A 82 1.80 8.26 14.47
C GLY A 82 0.66 9.22 14.85
N GLU A 83 0.59 9.60 16.12
CA GLU A 83 -0.52 10.39 16.70
C GLU A 83 -0.74 11.75 16.01
N ASN A 84 0.32 12.38 15.49
CA ASN A 84 0.26 13.75 14.97
C ASN A 84 -0.13 13.85 13.50
N ILE A 85 -0.32 12.72 12.80
CA ILE A 85 -0.78 12.74 11.41
C ILE A 85 -2.30 12.51 11.33
N THR A 86 -2.97 13.37 10.57
CA THR A 86 -4.38 13.17 10.16
C THR A 86 -4.41 12.75 8.71
N SER A 87 -4.85 11.54 8.43
CA SER A 87 -4.76 10.93 7.11
C SER A 87 -6.12 10.59 6.52
N TYR A 88 -6.21 10.70 5.20
CA TYR A 88 -7.20 9.98 4.42
C TYR A 88 -6.52 8.83 3.69
N MET A 89 -7.11 7.64 3.78
CA MET A 89 -6.60 6.45 3.12
C MET A 89 -7.67 5.77 2.27
N ASN A 90 -7.35 5.48 1.01
CA ASN A 90 -8.21 4.72 0.12
C ASN A 90 -7.41 3.64 -0.62
N ARG A 91 -7.90 2.41 -0.55
CA ARG A 91 -7.35 1.28 -1.30
C ARG A 91 -8.44 0.70 -2.18
N ARG A 92 -8.17 0.56 -3.49
CA ARG A 92 -9.13 0.03 -4.46
C ARG A 92 -8.50 -0.97 -5.42
N GLY A 93 -9.26 -2.00 -5.75
CA GLY A 93 -8.92 -2.97 -6.79
C GLY A 93 -9.82 -2.81 -8.01
N HIS A 94 -9.24 -2.81 -9.21
CA HIS A 94 -9.93 -2.99 -10.47
C HIS A 94 -9.64 -4.42 -10.97
N ILE A 95 -10.60 -5.31 -10.78
CA ILE A 95 -10.42 -6.76 -10.98
C ILE A 95 -11.09 -7.17 -12.29
N LEU A 96 -10.30 -7.62 -13.25
CA LEU A 96 -10.76 -8.10 -14.55
C LEU A 96 -11.10 -9.61 -14.49
N ARG A 97 -11.57 -10.14 -15.62
CA ARG A 97 -12.04 -11.54 -15.78
C ARG A 97 -11.04 -12.56 -15.19
N ASP A 98 -11.54 -13.43 -14.32
CA ASP A 98 -10.79 -14.51 -13.67
C ASP A 98 -9.58 -14.06 -12.83
N ALA A 99 -9.44 -12.76 -12.55
CA ALA A 99 -8.39 -12.23 -11.68
C ALA A 99 -8.81 -12.26 -10.20
N SER A 100 -7.86 -12.31 -9.28
CA SER A 100 -8.11 -12.24 -7.85
C SER A 100 -7.14 -11.31 -7.13
N VAL A 101 -7.64 -10.58 -6.14
CA VAL A 101 -6.82 -9.79 -5.22
C VAL A 101 -7.24 -10.14 -3.79
N ASP A 102 -6.35 -10.79 -3.05
CA ASP A 102 -6.55 -11.12 -1.64
C ASP A 102 -5.94 -10.02 -0.78
N TRP A 103 -6.76 -9.40 0.07
CA TRP A 103 -6.34 -8.28 0.93
C TRP A 103 -6.19 -8.73 2.38
N ALA A 104 -5.01 -8.50 2.96
CA ALA A 104 -4.73 -8.67 4.38
C ALA A 104 -4.19 -7.36 4.96
N ILE A 105 -5.00 -6.66 5.77
CA ILE A 105 -4.65 -5.32 6.25
C ILE A 105 -4.59 -5.33 7.78
N GLY A 106 -3.41 -5.03 8.33
CA GLY A 106 -3.20 -4.74 9.74
C GLY A 106 -3.21 -3.24 9.98
N VAL A 107 -4.27 -2.74 10.64
CA VAL A 107 -4.40 -1.32 10.99
C VAL A 107 -3.97 -1.13 12.45
N MET A 108 -2.87 -0.42 12.66
CA MET A 108 -2.24 -0.17 13.96
C MET A 108 -1.83 1.31 14.08
N ASN A 109 -2.64 2.20 13.53
CA ASN A 109 -2.39 3.65 13.56
C ASN A 109 -2.73 4.22 14.93
N ASP A 110 -1.87 5.10 15.43
CA ASP A 110 -2.12 5.92 16.62
C ASP A 110 -2.75 7.27 16.25
N GLY A 111 -2.55 7.73 15.01
CA GLY A 111 -3.13 8.96 14.45
C GLY A 111 -4.58 8.84 14.02
N HIS A 112 -5.12 9.93 13.48
CA HIS A 112 -6.47 9.97 12.91
C HIS A 112 -6.45 9.53 11.45
N VAL A 113 -7.04 8.37 11.14
CA VAL A 113 -7.01 7.74 9.79
C VAL A 113 -8.41 7.33 9.34
#